data_AF-X1NC47-F1
#
_entry.id   AF-X1NC47-F1
#
_cell.length_a   1.000
_cell.length_b   1.000
_cell.length_c   1.000
_cell.angle_alpha   90.00
_cell.angle_beta   90.00
_cell.angle_gamma   90.00
#
_symmetry.space_group_name_H-M   'P 1'
#
loop_
_entity.id
_entity.type
_entity.pdbx_description
1 polymer ?
#
loop_
_entity_poly.entity_id
_entity_poly.type
_entity_poly.pdbx_seq_one_letter_code
_entity_poly.pdbx_strand_id
1 'polypeptide(L)'
;MLKLAEQSVRKNLKVGVGLMSRHSRALEELAKRVHDGEIGDIILQRGYRMADRSATVGPKPDGISELLYQIRKFHSFLWASGGMYSDYYIHIIDHLGWMKNAWPVKARRLALDTITT
;
A
#
# COMPACT_ATOMS: atom_id res chain seq x y z
N MET A 1 11.76 -7.77 6.82
CA MET A 1 11.58 -6.36 7.22
C MET A 1 11.91 -6.10 8.69
N LEU A 2 11.36 -6.82 9.68
CA LEU A 2 11.65 -6.56 11.11
C LEU A 2 13.14 -6.62 11.48
N LYS A 3 13.88 -7.63 11.00
CA LYS A 3 15.35 -7.71 11.18
C LYS A 3 16.09 -6.51 10.60
N LEU A 4 15.61 -5.96 9.47
CA LEU A 4 16.23 -4.79 8.84
C LEU A 4 15.96 -3.52 9.66
N ALA A 5 14.77 -3.41 10.27
CA ALA A 5 14.45 -2.33 11.21
C ALA A 5 15.34 -2.39 12.46
N GLU A 6 15.58 -3.59 13.03
CA GLU A 6 16.55 -3.72 14.13
C GLU A 6 17.95 -3.28 13.72
N GLN A 7 18.40 -3.65 12.51
CA GLN A 7 19.70 -3.24 11.98
C GLN A 7 19.78 -1.73 11.76
N SER A 8 18.72 -1.06 11.32
CA SER A 8 18.73 0.40 11.15
C SER A 8 18.87 1.09 12.51
N VAL A 9 18.19 0.61 13.55
CA VAL A 9 18.33 1.12 14.92
C VAL A 9 19.75 0.93 15.44
N ARG A 10 20.34 -0.27 15.28
CA ARG A 10 21.74 -0.54 15.68
C ARG A 10 22.75 0.37 14.98
N LYS A 11 22.45 0.79 13.75
CA LYS A 11 23.28 1.72 12.96
C LYS A 11 22.93 3.19 13.19
N ASN A 12 22.01 3.50 14.11
CA ASN A 12 21.51 4.85 14.35
C ASN A 12 21.00 5.55 13.07
N LEU A 13 20.34 4.80 12.20
CA LEU A 13 19.77 5.30 10.95
C LEU A 13 18.28 5.58 11.11
N LYS A 14 17.86 6.75 10.63
CA LYS A 14 16.44 7.09 10.47
C LYS A 14 15.93 6.52 9.14
N VAL A 15 14.73 5.93 9.17
CA VAL A 15 14.07 5.38 7.98
C VAL A 15 12.84 6.22 7.68
N GLY A 16 12.87 6.92 6.54
CA GLY A 16 11.71 7.60 6.01
C GLY A 16 10.91 6.67 5.09
N VAL A 17 9.59 6.66 5.23
CA VAL A 17 8.68 5.95 4.32
C VAL A 17 7.85 6.99 3.57
N GLY A 18 7.82 6.90 2.24
CA GLY A 18 7.16 7.87 1.35
C GLY A 18 5.63 7.78 1.34
N LEU A 19 4.97 7.84 2.49
CA LEU A 19 3.51 7.77 2.60
C LEU A 19 2.88 9.15 2.33
N MET A 20 2.61 9.43 1.05
CA MET A 20 2.18 10.75 0.57
C MET A 20 1.02 11.38 1.36
N SER A 21 0.04 10.58 1.80
CA SER A 21 -1.16 11.06 2.51
C SER A 21 -0.83 11.79 3.81
N ARG A 22 0.29 11.46 4.46
CA ARG A 22 0.75 12.08 5.71
C ARG A 22 1.36 13.47 5.52
N HIS A 23 1.47 13.95 4.29
CA HIS A 23 1.94 15.30 3.95
C HIS A 23 0.82 16.19 3.40
N SER A 24 -0.43 15.71 3.43
CA SER A 24 -1.60 16.48 3.02
C SER A 24 -2.20 17.18 4.24
N ARG A 25 -2.17 18.52 4.25
CA ARG A 25 -2.76 19.34 5.33
C ARG A 25 -4.23 19.00 5.60
N ALA A 26 -5.00 18.73 4.55
CA ALA A 26 -6.41 18.37 4.69
C ALA A 26 -6.60 17.03 5.41
N LEU A 27 -5.69 16.07 5.18
CA LEU A 27 -5.72 14.77 5.88
C LEU A 27 -5.15 14.88 7.30
N GLU A 28 -4.15 15.74 7.53
CA GLU A 28 -3.67 16.04 8.87
C GLU A 28 -4.79 16.61 9.76
N GLU A 29 -5.56 17.57 9.24
CA GLU A 29 -6.70 18.15 9.94
C GLU A 29 -7.80 17.11 10.18
N LEU A 30 -8.13 16.29 9.17
CA LEU A 30 -9.09 15.20 9.34
C LEU A 30 -8.64 14.22 10.43
N ALA A 31 -7.38 13.79 10.42
CA ALA A 31 -6.85 12.88 11.43
C ALA A 31 -6.94 13.49 12.83
N LYS A 32 -6.58 14.78 12.98
CA LYS A 32 -6.71 15.50 14.25
C LYS A 32 -8.14 15.46 14.77
N ARG A 33 -9.13 15.88 13.97
CA ARG A 33 -10.54 15.92 14.37
C ARG A 33 -11.11 14.55 14.73
N VAL A 34 -10.69 13.52 13.98
CA VAL A 34 -11.03 12.13 14.27
C VAL A 34 -10.44 11.68 15.61
N HIS A 35 -9.17 11.98 15.87
CA HIS A 35 -8.48 11.63 17.12
C HIS A 35 -8.96 12.45 18.32
N ASP A 36 -9.42 13.68 18.10
CA ASP A 36 -10.07 14.54 19.10
C ASP A 36 -11.50 14.05 19.44
N GLY A 37 -12.00 13.01 18.75
CA GLY A 37 -13.26 12.35 19.07
C GLY A 37 -14.50 12.97 18.44
N GLU A 38 -14.36 13.89 17.47
CA GLU A 38 -15.52 14.59 16.87
C GLU A 38 -16.55 13.66 16.21
N ILE A 39 -16.13 12.46 15.81
CA ILE A 39 -17.01 11.44 15.19
C ILE A 39 -17.21 10.21 16.08
N GLY A 40 -16.66 10.20 17.31
CA GLY A 40 -16.61 9.02 18.17
C GLY A 40 -15.76 7.89 17.60
N ASP A 41 -16.14 6.65 17.92
CA ASP A 41 -15.38 5.46 17.54
C ASP A 41 -15.58 5.04 16.08
N ILE A 42 -14.48 4.81 15.37
CA ILE A 42 -14.53 4.29 14.00
C ILE A 42 -14.83 2.79 13.99
N ILE A 43 -16.10 2.44 13.76
CA ILE A 43 -16.55 1.05 13.64
C ILE A 43 -16.31 0.44 12.26
N LEU A 44 -16.28 1.26 11.19
CA LEU A 44 -16.11 0.79 9.81
C LEU A 44 -15.41 1.86 8.95
N GLN A 45 -14.47 1.41 8.12
CA GLN A 45 -13.82 2.23 7.08
C GLN A 45 -13.81 1.47 5.76
N ARG A 46 -13.95 2.22 4.66
CA ARG A 46 -13.78 1.70 3.30
C ARG A 46 -12.81 2.60 2.55
N GLY A 47 -11.72 2.00 2.08
CA GLY A 47 -10.72 2.68 1.26
C GLY A 47 -10.69 2.05 -0.12
N TYR A 48 -10.72 2.88 -1.15
CA TYR A 48 -10.66 2.43 -2.55
C TYR A 48 -9.73 3.36 -3.33
N ARG A 49 -8.91 2.77 -4.20
CA ARG A 49 -8.15 3.51 -5.22
C ARG A 49 -8.90 3.35 -6.53
N MET A 50 -9.49 4.45 -7.01
CA MET A 50 -10.08 4.47 -8.35
C MET A 50 -8.95 4.69 -9.35
N ALA A 51 -8.63 3.66 -10.11
CA ALA A 51 -7.66 3.72 -11.21
C ALA A 51 -8.12 2.76 -12.32
N ASP A 52 -7.69 3.03 -13.54
CA ASP A 52 -7.79 2.06 -14.64
C ASP A 52 -6.84 0.87 -14.39
N ARG A 53 -6.88 -0.16 -15.24
CA ARG A 53 -6.03 -1.35 -15.13
C ARG A 53 -4.58 -0.95 -14.90
N SER A 54 -4.04 -1.43 -13.79
CA SER A 54 -2.67 -1.17 -13.35
C SER A 54 -1.96 -2.49 -13.11
N ALA A 55 -0.62 -2.46 -13.08
CA ALA A 55 0.20 -3.68 -12.97
C ALA A 55 -0.09 -4.73 -14.05
N THR A 56 -0.54 -4.32 -15.23
CA THR A 56 -0.72 -5.20 -16.40
C THR A 56 0.52 -5.19 -17.30
N VAL A 57 0.88 -6.35 -17.84
CA VAL A 57 2.00 -6.46 -18.78
C VAL A 57 1.67 -7.47 -19.88
N GLY A 58 1.98 -7.11 -21.13
CA GLY A 58 1.94 -8.01 -22.29
C GLY A 58 3.24 -8.78 -22.45
N PRO A 59 3.39 -9.68 -23.44
CA PRO A 59 4.57 -10.54 -23.59
C PRO A 59 5.88 -9.75 -23.67
N LYS A 60 6.98 -10.40 -23.27
CA LYS A 60 8.32 -9.81 -23.35
C LYS A 60 8.70 -9.51 -24.81
N PRO A 61 9.16 -8.28 -25.13
CA PRO A 61 9.73 -7.96 -26.43
C PRO A 61 10.98 -8.79 -26.78
N ASP A 62 11.25 -8.92 -28.08
CA ASP A 62 12.51 -9.48 -28.58
C ASP A 62 13.69 -8.55 -28.29
N GLY A 63 14.91 -9.10 -28.25
CA GLY A 63 16.13 -8.33 -28.07
C GLY A 63 16.41 -7.84 -26.63
N ILE A 64 15.61 -8.23 -25.64
CA ILE A 64 15.88 -7.97 -24.21
C ILE A 64 15.85 -9.24 -23.37
N SER A 65 16.65 -9.25 -22.30
CA SER A 65 16.64 -10.32 -21.30
C SER A 65 15.36 -10.28 -20.47
N GLU A 66 15.01 -11.44 -19.90
CA GLU A 66 13.86 -11.58 -19.00
C GLU A 66 13.98 -10.64 -17.79
N LEU A 67 15.16 -10.58 -17.19
CA LEU A 67 15.42 -9.72 -16.03
C LEU A 67 15.18 -8.24 -16.35
N LEU A 68 15.68 -7.73 -17.48
CA LEU A 68 15.48 -6.32 -17.86
C LEU A 68 14.01 -6.02 -18.14
N TYR A 69 13.29 -6.95 -18.76
CA TYR A 69 11.87 -6.81 -18.99
C TYR A 69 11.08 -6.71 -17.68
N GLN A 70 11.35 -7.61 -16.72
CA GLN A 70 10.68 -7.61 -15.42
C GLN A 70 11.02 -6.36 -14.60
N ILE A 71 12.27 -5.88 -14.63
CA ILE A 71 12.67 -4.60 -13.99
C ILE A 71 11.92 -3.43 -14.62
N ARG A 72 11.83 -3.35 -15.95
CA ARG A 72 11.09 -2.28 -16.65
C ARG A 72 9.59 -2.30 -16.35
N LYS A 73 9.05 -3.46 -15.98
CA LYS A 73 7.63 -3.70 -15.72
C LYS A 73 7.38 -4.15 -14.28
N PHE A 74 8.20 -3.70 -13.34
CA PHE A 74 8.30 -4.25 -11.98
C PHE A 74 6.97 -4.28 -11.21
N HIS A 75 6.07 -3.32 -11.44
CA HIS A 75 4.72 -3.31 -10.84
C HIS A 75 3.90 -4.57 -11.15
N SER A 76 4.14 -5.22 -12.29
CA SER A 76 3.44 -6.45 -12.73
C SER A 76 4.04 -7.74 -12.18
N PHE A 77 5.23 -7.68 -11.57
CA PHE A 77 5.92 -8.84 -11.04
C PHE A 77 5.99 -8.76 -9.52
N LEU A 78 5.30 -9.69 -8.84
CA LEU A 78 5.15 -9.68 -7.38
C LEU A 78 6.49 -9.66 -6.63
N TRP A 79 7.51 -10.34 -7.15
CA TRP A 79 8.83 -10.36 -6.51
C TRP A 79 9.56 -9.01 -6.57
N ALA A 80 9.26 -8.19 -7.59
CA ALA A 80 9.97 -6.94 -7.85
C ALA A 80 9.30 -5.73 -7.14
N SER A 81 7.97 -5.73 -7.04
CA SER A 81 7.20 -4.61 -6.46
C SER A 81 6.32 -4.98 -5.26
N GLY A 82 6.02 -6.26 -5.04
CA GLY A 82 4.90 -6.68 -4.19
C GLY A 82 3.53 -6.43 -4.82
N GLY A 83 3.49 -6.10 -6.12
CA GLY A 83 2.28 -5.82 -6.88
C GLY A 83 1.52 -4.59 -6.40
N MET A 84 0.23 -4.52 -6.74
CA MET A 84 -0.59 -3.34 -6.46
C MET A 84 -0.78 -3.06 -4.95
N TYR A 85 -0.75 -4.09 -4.11
CA TYR A 85 -0.98 -3.92 -2.68
C TYR A 85 0.16 -3.16 -2.00
N SER A 86 1.40 -3.57 -2.27
CA SER A 86 2.58 -2.96 -1.65
C SER A 86 2.88 -1.58 -2.23
N ASP A 87 2.64 -1.39 -3.52
CA ASP A 87 3.06 -0.16 -4.21
C ASP A 87 1.95 0.90 -4.24
N TYR A 88 0.71 0.52 -4.59
CA TYR A 88 -0.39 1.48 -4.81
C TYR A 88 -1.32 1.62 -3.60
N TYR A 89 -1.68 0.51 -2.96
CA TYR A 89 -2.73 0.49 -1.93
C TYR A 89 -2.19 0.74 -0.53
N ILE A 90 -0.87 0.61 -0.31
CA ILE A 90 -0.23 0.88 0.99
C ILE A 90 -0.59 2.25 1.55
N HIS A 91 -0.74 3.28 0.69
CA HIS A 91 -1.11 4.63 1.10
C HIS A 91 -2.53 4.71 1.67
N ILE A 92 -3.47 3.96 1.08
CA ILE A 92 -4.86 3.93 1.58
C ILE A 92 -4.92 3.10 2.85
N ILE A 93 -4.22 1.97 2.90
CA ILE A 93 -4.15 1.13 4.10
C ILE A 93 -3.56 1.93 5.27
N ASP A 94 -2.46 2.66 5.05
CA ASP A 94 -1.86 3.56 6.02
C ASP A 94 -2.82 4.68 6.43
N HIS A 95 -3.51 5.32 5.49
CA HIS A 95 -4.52 6.33 5.79
C HIS A 95 -5.61 5.76 6.71
N LEU A 96 -6.14 4.58 6.43
CA LEU A 96 -7.17 3.98 7.28
C LEU A 96 -6.64 3.65 8.67
N GLY A 97 -5.44 3.07 8.77
CA GLY A 97 -4.79 2.77 10.05
C GLY A 97 -4.47 4.05 10.84
N TRP A 98 -4.07 5.11 10.16
CA TRP A 98 -3.81 6.42 10.75
C TRP A 98 -5.08 7.04 11.32
N MET A 99 -6.17 7.08 10.56
CA MET A 99 -7.45 7.61 11.04
C MET A 99 -7.97 6.82 12.24
N LYS A 100 -7.89 5.49 12.20
CA LYS A 100 -8.31 4.64 13.32
C LYS A 100 -7.34 4.67 14.52
N ASN A 101 -6.13 5.17 14.31
CA ASN A 101 -5.02 5.05 15.24
C ASN A 101 -4.75 3.59 15.68
N ALA A 102 -4.86 2.65 14.74
CA ALA A 102 -4.72 1.22 14.99
C ALA A 102 -4.19 0.46 13.78
N TRP A 103 -3.45 -0.63 14.03
CA TRP A 103 -2.92 -1.49 12.99
C TRP A 103 -3.89 -2.63 12.63
N PRO A 104 -3.95 -3.05 11.36
CA PRO A 104 -4.70 -4.24 10.96
C PRO A 104 -4.17 -5.50 11.68
N VAL A 105 -5.07 -6.27 12.28
CA VAL A 105 -4.73 -7.54 12.97
C VAL A 105 -5.01 -8.79 12.12
N LYS A 106 -5.80 -8.66 11.06
CA LYS A 106 -6.17 -9.74 10.15
C LYS A 106 -6.48 -9.20 8.76
N ALA A 107 -6.12 -9.95 7.73
CA ALA A 107 -6.53 -9.72 6.34
C ALA A 107 -7.44 -10.86 5.87
N ARG A 108 -8.40 -10.55 5.00
CA ARG A 108 -9.24 -11.52 4.29
C ARG A 108 -9.40 -11.08 2.85
N ARG A 109 -9.37 -12.02 1.91
CA ARG A 109 -9.75 -11.77 0.51
C ARG A 109 -11.16 -12.29 0.28
N LEU A 110 -11.92 -11.62 -0.56
CA LEU A 110 -13.09 -12.20 -1.19
C LEU A 110 -12.59 -12.96 -2.43
N ALA A 111 -12.84 -14.27 -2.49
CA ALA A 111 -12.71 -14.99 -3.74
C ALA A 111 -14.03 -14.82 -4.50
N LEU A 112 -13.97 -14.23 -5.70
CA LEU A 112 -15.07 -14.36 -6.65
C LEU A 112 -14.88 -15.72 -7.30
N ASP A 113 -15.74 -16.68 -6.95
CA ASP A 113 -15.92 -17.87 -7.76
C ASP A 113 -16.55 -17.39 -9.06
N THR A 114 -15.77 -17.41 -10.14
CA THR A 114 -16.23 -17.00 -11.47
C THR A 114 -17.42 -17.88 -11.86
N ILE A 115 -18.64 -17.34 -11.76
CA ILE A 115 -19.76 -17.85 -12.55
C ILE A 115 -19.48 -17.37 -13.97
N THR A 116 -18.79 -18.19 -14.74
CA THR A 116 -18.83 -18.11 -16.21
C THR A 116 -20.29 -18.29 -16.64
N THR A 117 -20.93 -17.20 -17.04
CA THR A 117 -22.09 -17.23 -17.95
C THR A 117 -21.61 -17.36 -19.38
#